data_AF-A0A1B8XX49-F1
#
_entry.id   AF-A0A1B8XX49-F1
#
_cell.length_a   1.000
_cell.length_b   1.000
_cell.length_c   1.000
_cell.angle_alpha   90.00
_cell.angle_beta   90.00
_cell.angle_gamma   90.00
#
_symmetry.space_group_name_H-M   'P 1'
#
loop_
_entity.id
_entity.type
_entity.pdbx_description
1 polymer ?
#
loop_
_entity_poly.entity_id
_entity_poly.type
_entity_poly.pdbx_seq_one_letter_code
_entity_poly.pdbx_strand_id
1 'polypeptide(L)'
;YGCGVPTYAPSARVVNGESAKPYSWPWQVSLQVLKDGVFLHNCGGTLIADRWILTAAHCINFSRTNRVVVGEFDLANEEGAEEIFLIPSEDMFVHQSWNSVCVACGNDIALIRLPRPVQISDKVQLSCLPPAGELLPNNFSCYASGWGRLY
;
A
#
# COMPACT_ATOMS: atom_id res chain seq x y z
N TYR A 1 5.54 6.15 20.03
CA TYR A 1 5.31 5.97 18.58
C TYR A 1 5.91 4.62 18.18
N GLY A 2 5.10 3.70 17.67
CA GLY A 2 5.50 2.35 17.27
C GLY A 2 4.88 2.00 15.91
N CYS A 3 5.35 0.94 15.27
CA CYS A 3 4.85 0.44 13.98
C CYS A 3 4.26 -0.97 14.14
N GLY A 4 3.48 -1.43 13.16
CA GLY A 4 3.07 -2.84 13.03
C GLY A 4 2.06 -3.34 14.09
N VAL A 5 1.52 -2.44 14.92
CA VAL A 5 0.55 -2.79 15.98
C VAL A 5 -0.77 -2.08 15.69
N PRO A 6 -1.76 -2.77 15.09
CA PRO A 6 -3.04 -2.17 14.74
C PRO A 6 -3.92 -1.95 15.98
N THR A 7 -4.66 -0.84 16.02
CA THR A 7 -5.70 -0.63 17.06
C THR A 7 -6.80 -1.69 16.96
N TYR A 8 -7.19 -2.05 15.74
CA TYR A 8 -8.17 -3.09 15.48
C TYR A 8 -7.46 -4.39 15.09
N ALA A 9 -7.45 -5.39 15.98
CA ALA A 9 -6.81 -6.67 15.67
C ALA A 9 -7.45 -7.36 14.45
N PRO A 10 -6.64 -7.89 13.50
CA PRO A 10 -7.12 -8.75 12.42
C PRO A 10 -7.81 -10.01 12.93
N SER A 11 -8.77 -10.53 12.17
CA SER A 11 -9.42 -11.81 12.47
C SER A 11 -8.46 -12.98 12.27
N ALA A 12 -8.47 -13.95 13.18
CA ALA A 12 -7.54 -15.09 13.18
C ALA A 12 -7.74 -16.09 12.01
N ARG A 13 -8.91 -16.06 11.35
CA ARG A 13 -9.26 -16.95 10.24
C ARG A 13 -9.44 -16.11 8.98
N VAL A 14 -8.48 -16.18 8.07
CA VAL A 14 -8.60 -15.65 6.70
C VAL A 14 -8.26 -16.80 5.77
N VAL A 15 -9.27 -17.53 5.31
CA VAL A 15 -9.13 -18.59 4.31
C VAL A 15 -10.03 -18.20 3.14
N ASN A 16 -9.49 -18.13 1.92
CA ASN A 16 -10.22 -17.81 0.67
C ASN A 16 -10.73 -16.36 0.49
N GLY A 17 -10.02 -15.34 0.97
CA GLY A 17 -10.30 -13.95 0.56
C GLY A 17 -11.55 -13.33 1.21
N GLU A 18 -11.74 -13.56 2.50
CA GLU A 18 -12.79 -12.92 3.30
C GLU A 18 -12.53 -11.42 3.47
N SER A 19 -13.59 -10.61 3.58
CA SER A 19 -13.48 -9.20 3.93
C SER A 19 -12.71 -9.03 5.23
N ALA A 20 -11.69 -8.17 5.22
CA ALA A 20 -10.96 -7.84 6.43
C ALA A 20 -11.88 -7.17 7.46
N LYS A 21 -11.53 -7.23 8.74
CA LYS A 21 -12.15 -6.35 9.73
C LYS A 21 -11.78 -4.90 9.36
N PRO A 22 -12.72 -3.94 9.35
CA PRO A 22 -12.44 -2.55 9.01
C PRO A 22 -11.21 -2.02 9.76
N TYR A 23 -10.30 -1.40 9.02
CA TYR A 23 -9.05 -0.80 9.50
C TYR A 23 -8.09 -1.71 10.28
N SER A 24 -8.24 -3.04 10.18
CA SER A 24 -7.35 -3.99 10.87
C SER A 24 -5.95 -4.09 10.27
N TRP A 25 -5.77 -3.58 9.06
CA TRP A 25 -4.47 -3.39 8.39
C TRP A 25 -4.26 -1.90 8.10
N PRO A 26 -4.03 -1.06 9.12
CA PRO A 26 -4.10 0.41 9.03
C PRO A 26 -2.96 1.05 8.23
N TRP A 27 -1.97 0.26 7.80
CA TRP A 27 -0.91 0.67 6.88
C TRP A 27 -1.24 0.35 5.42
N GLN A 28 -2.37 -0.31 5.14
CA GLN A 28 -2.79 -0.64 3.78
C GLN A 28 -3.08 0.65 3.00
N VAL A 29 -2.50 0.75 1.81
CA VAL A 29 -2.68 1.89 0.91
C VAL A 29 -3.32 1.43 -0.39
N SER A 30 -4.22 2.27 -0.91
CA SER A 30 -4.77 2.15 -2.26
C SER A 30 -4.04 3.11 -3.18
N LEU A 31 -3.22 2.58 -4.10
CA LEU A 31 -2.61 3.35 -5.18
C LEU A 31 -3.55 3.32 -6.38
N GLN A 32 -3.93 4.49 -6.84
CA GLN A 32 -4.95 4.70 -7.86
C GLN A 32 -4.39 5.49 -9.04
N VAL A 33 -4.94 5.24 -10.22
CA VAL A 33 -4.57 5.94 -11.45
C VAL A 33 -5.80 6.59 -12.08
N LEU A 34 -5.63 7.78 -12.65
CA LEU A 34 -6.68 8.44 -13.42
C LEU A 34 -6.83 7.76 -14.79
N LYS A 35 -8.03 7.21 -15.04
CA LYS A 35 -8.41 6.60 -16.31
C LYS A 35 -9.82 7.07 -16.68
N ASP A 36 -9.98 7.60 -17.89
CA ASP A 36 -11.27 8.04 -18.43
C ASP A 36 -12.05 9.00 -17.51
N GLY A 37 -11.32 9.89 -16.83
CA GLY A 37 -11.89 10.89 -15.91
C GLY A 37 -12.15 10.40 -14.48
N VAL A 38 -11.91 9.13 -14.18
CA VAL A 38 -12.15 8.53 -12.86
C VAL A 38 -10.87 7.90 -12.30
N PHE A 39 -10.64 8.05 -10.99
CA PHE A 39 -9.55 7.36 -10.31
C PHE A 39 -9.97 5.93 -9.96
N LEU A 40 -9.17 4.96 -10.41
CA LEU A 40 -9.41 3.54 -10.18
C LEU A 40 -8.28 2.94 -9.36
N HIS A 41 -8.61 2.04 -8.43
CA HIS A 41 -7.62 1.22 -7.73
C HIS A 41 -6.75 0.48 -8.74
N ASN A 42 -5.45 0.70 -8.64
CA ASN A 42 -4.47 0.08 -9.52
C ASN A 42 -3.66 -0.99 -8.80
N CYS A 43 -3.12 -0.64 -7.63
CA CYS A 43 -2.24 -1.47 -6.82
C CYS A 43 -2.40 -1.17 -5.33
N GLY A 44 -1.89 -2.07 -4.50
CA GLY A 44 -1.66 -1.80 -3.08
C GLY A 44 -0.36 -1.03 -2.81
N GLY A 45 -0.23 -0.57 -1.57
CA GLY A 45 1.01 -0.07 -0.99
C GLY A 45 0.99 -0.24 0.53
N THR A 46 2.11 0.08 1.17
CA THR A 46 2.25 0.04 2.63
C THR A 46 2.80 1.37 3.13
N LEU A 47 2.11 2.00 4.09
CA LEU A 47 2.60 3.18 4.79
C LEU A 47 3.72 2.78 5.76
N ILE A 48 4.97 3.14 5.45
CA ILE A 48 6.16 2.76 6.23
C ILE A 48 6.72 3.92 7.06
N ALA A 49 6.39 5.17 6.69
CA ALA A 49 6.60 6.36 7.49
C ALA A 49 5.51 7.38 7.16
N ASP A 50 5.35 8.43 7.97
CA ASP A 50 4.26 9.42 7.83
C ASP A 50 4.16 10.09 6.44
N ARG A 51 5.22 10.02 5.64
CA ARG A 51 5.29 10.54 4.27
C ARG A 51 5.78 9.54 3.24
N TRP A 52 5.96 8.26 3.61
CA TRP A 52 6.57 7.28 2.71
C TRP A 52 5.70 6.04 2.57
N ILE A 53 5.34 5.75 1.32
CA ILE A 53 4.67 4.54 0.91
C ILE A 53 5.66 3.62 0.20
N LEU A 54 5.66 2.36 0.60
CA LEU A 54 6.34 1.27 -0.11
C LEU A 54 5.35 0.58 -1.05
N THR A 55 5.74 0.35 -2.31
CA THR A 55 4.93 -0.37 -3.30
C THR A 55 5.83 -1.11 -4.29
N ALA A 56 5.24 -1.81 -5.26
CA ALA A 56 5.96 -2.47 -6.34
C ALA A 56 6.36 -1.47 -7.43
N ALA A 57 7.50 -1.69 -8.08
CA ALA A 57 7.96 -0.85 -9.17
C ALA A 57 7.02 -0.90 -10.38
N HIS A 58 6.48 -2.08 -10.70
CA HIS A 58 5.55 -2.24 -11.83
C HIS A 58 4.23 -1.49 -11.65
N CYS A 59 3.90 -1.06 -10.42
CA CYS A 59 2.70 -0.29 -10.13
C CYS A 59 2.84 1.20 -10.50
N ILE A 60 4.07 1.70 -10.66
CA ILE A 60 4.34 3.10 -10.96
C ILE A 60 4.09 3.38 -12.44
N ASN A 61 3.19 4.33 -12.71
CA ASN A 61 2.87 4.75 -14.07
C ASN A 61 3.10 6.26 -14.25
N PHE A 62 4.27 6.63 -14.78
CA PHE A 62 4.64 8.03 -15.04
C PHE A 62 3.80 8.71 -16.14
N SER A 63 3.05 7.94 -16.94
CA SER A 63 2.18 8.49 -17.99
C SER A 63 0.77 8.84 -17.51
N ARG A 64 0.47 8.56 -16.23
CA ARG A 64 -0.86 8.74 -15.63
C ARG A 64 -0.75 9.64 -14.40
N THR A 65 -1.85 10.31 -14.07
CA THR A 65 -1.99 10.95 -12.76
C THR A 65 -2.19 9.89 -11.70
N ASN A 66 -1.28 9.83 -10.73
CA ASN A 66 -1.32 8.89 -9.62
C ASN A 66 -1.95 9.54 -8.39
N ARG A 67 -2.70 8.75 -7.63
CA ARG A 67 -3.35 9.15 -6.39
C ARG A 67 -3.16 8.07 -5.35
N VAL A 68 -2.82 8.47 -4.12
CA VAL A 68 -2.72 7.59 -2.96
C VAL A 68 -3.91 7.86 -2.05
N VAL A 69 -4.53 6.79 -1.55
CA VAL A 69 -5.55 6.84 -0.51
C VAL A 69 -5.11 5.97 0.67
N VAL A 70 -5.09 6.54 1.87
CA VAL A 70 -4.85 5.84 3.14
C VAL A 70 -6.11 5.91 4.01
N GLY A 71 -6.25 5.01 4.98
CA GLY A 71 -7.44 4.98 5.85
C GLY A 71 -8.71 4.45 5.17
N GLU A 72 -8.54 3.77 4.03
CA GLU A 72 -9.60 3.18 3.21
C GLU A 72 -9.96 1.77 3.68
N PHE A 73 -11.22 1.40 3.54
CA PHE A 73 -11.69 0.03 3.74
C PHE A 73 -12.61 -0.42 2.59
N ASP A 74 -13.69 0.30 2.30
CA ASP A 74 -14.60 0.01 1.19
C ASP A 74 -14.47 1.04 0.05
N LEU A 75 -13.75 0.66 -1.02
CA LEU A 75 -13.51 1.51 -2.20
C LEU A 75 -14.79 2.07 -2.88
N ALA A 76 -15.96 1.51 -2.58
CA ALA A 76 -17.23 1.98 -3.12
C ALA A 76 -17.88 3.11 -2.29
N ASN A 77 -17.42 3.35 -1.07
CA ASN A 77 -18.04 4.25 -0.11
C ASN A 77 -17.00 5.20 0.53
N GLU A 78 -17.40 6.43 0.83
CA GLU A 78 -16.58 7.35 1.62
C GLU A 78 -16.97 7.21 3.09
N GLU A 79 -16.01 6.85 3.93
CA GLU A 79 -16.20 6.51 5.35
C GLU A 79 -15.73 7.60 6.31
N GLY A 80 -15.06 8.63 5.78
CA GLY A 80 -14.55 9.81 6.49
C GLY A 80 -13.18 9.61 7.15
N ALA A 81 -12.56 8.45 6.96
CA ALA A 81 -11.20 8.15 7.45
C ALA A 81 -10.14 8.35 6.35
N GLU A 82 -10.58 8.48 5.11
CA GLU A 82 -9.74 8.50 3.94
C GLU A 82 -8.96 9.81 3.85
N GLU A 83 -7.65 9.69 3.66
CA GLU A 83 -6.84 10.83 3.21
C GLU A 83 -6.35 10.58 1.79
N ILE A 84 -6.61 11.55 0.92
CA ILE A 84 -6.34 11.48 -0.52
C ILE A 84 -5.18 12.40 -0.89
N PHE A 85 -4.22 11.86 -1.64
CA PHE A 85 -3.03 12.57 -2.08
C PHE A 85 -2.82 12.41 -3.58
N LEU A 86 -2.75 13.51 -4.33
CA LEU A 86 -2.23 13.49 -5.69
C LEU A 86 -0.71 13.42 -5.64
N ILE A 87 -0.12 12.54 -6.46
CA ILE A 87 1.31 12.23 -6.42
C ILE A 87 1.97 12.73 -7.72
N PRO A 88 2.82 13.78 -7.64
CA PRO A 88 3.66 14.20 -8.75
C PRO A 88 4.67 13.12 -9.16
N SER A 89 5.14 13.18 -10.41
CA SER A 89 6.08 12.15 -10.91
C SER A 89 7.44 12.19 -10.21
N GLU A 90 7.87 13.38 -9.80
CA GLU A 90 9.12 13.61 -9.05
C GLU A 90 9.11 13.02 -7.63
N ASP A 91 7.94 12.65 -7.11
CA ASP A 91 7.76 12.02 -5.81
C ASP A 91 7.62 10.48 -5.91
N MET A 92 7.82 9.91 -7.09
CA MET A 92 7.81 8.46 -7.32
C MET A 92 9.23 7.96 -7.64
N PHE A 93 9.74 7.05 -6.81
CA PHE A 93 11.11 6.58 -6.85
C PHE A 93 11.13 5.07 -7.14
N VAL A 94 11.35 4.71 -8.41
CA VAL A 94 11.52 3.32 -8.84
C VAL A 94 12.97 2.88 -8.60
N HIS A 95 13.17 1.66 -8.11
CA HIS A 95 14.50 1.11 -7.91
C HIS A 95 15.30 1.10 -9.23
N GLN A 96 16.54 1.60 -9.20
CA GLN A 96 17.36 1.82 -10.42
C GLN A 96 17.65 0.52 -11.19
N SER A 97 17.67 -0.63 -10.51
CA SER A 97 17.87 -1.95 -11.10
C SER A 97 16.58 -2.67 -11.49
N TRP A 98 15.41 -2.02 -11.38
CA TRP A 98 14.16 -2.58 -11.88
C TRP A 98 14.19 -2.71 -13.41
N ASN A 99 13.76 -3.85 -13.93
CA ASN A 99 13.67 -4.11 -15.36
C ASN A 99 12.29 -4.66 -15.71
N SER A 100 11.45 -3.83 -16.33
CA SER A 100 10.08 -4.21 -16.72
C SER A 100 10.01 -5.34 -17.74
N VAL A 101 11.09 -5.61 -18.48
CA VAL A 101 11.18 -6.72 -19.45
C VAL A 101 11.65 -8.02 -18.77
N CYS A 102 12.26 -7.94 -17.58
CA CYS A 102 12.70 -9.09 -16.80
C CYS A 102 12.16 -9.04 -15.37
N VAL A 103 10.86 -9.30 -15.20
CA VAL A 103 10.22 -9.35 -13.88
C VAL A 103 10.91 -10.36 -12.95
N ALA A 104 11.36 -11.50 -13.50
CA ALA A 104 12.10 -12.52 -12.76
C ALA A 104 13.49 -12.07 -12.27
N CYS A 105 14.05 -10.98 -12.78
CA CYS A 105 15.32 -10.40 -12.33
C CYS A 105 15.18 -9.67 -10.97
N GLY A 106 13.97 -9.53 -10.44
CA GLY A 106 13.70 -8.91 -9.13
C GLY A 106 13.76 -7.39 -9.15
N ASN A 107 14.03 -6.80 -7.98
CA ASN A 107 14.03 -5.34 -7.75
C ASN A 107 12.69 -4.65 -8.08
N ASP A 108 11.58 -5.38 -7.97
CA ASP A 108 10.23 -4.85 -8.16
C ASP A 108 9.78 -4.05 -6.93
N ILE A 109 10.43 -2.92 -6.70
CA ILE A 109 10.24 -2.09 -5.51
C ILE A 109 10.30 -0.61 -5.88
N ALA A 110 9.39 0.17 -5.30
CA ALA A 110 9.36 1.61 -5.43
C ALA A 110 8.92 2.28 -4.13
N LEU A 111 9.33 3.53 -3.97
CA LEU A 111 8.88 4.42 -2.90
C LEU A 111 8.06 5.56 -3.50
N ILE A 112 7.01 5.96 -2.79
CA ILE A 112 6.24 7.18 -3.08
C ILE A 112 6.35 8.11 -1.88
N ARG A 113 6.73 9.36 -2.14
CA ARG A 113 6.76 10.42 -1.13
C ARG A 113 5.45 11.20 -1.17
N LEU A 114 4.78 11.32 -0.02
CA LEU A 114 3.55 12.12 0.08
C LEU A 114 3.89 13.62 0.17
N PRO A 115 3.08 14.51 -0.45
CA PRO A 115 3.34 15.95 -0.45
C PRO A 115 3.23 16.58 0.95
N ARG A 116 2.50 15.92 1.86
CA ARG A 116 2.40 16.27 3.29
C ARG A 116 2.31 14.99 4.12
N PRO A 117 2.64 15.02 5.42
CA PRO A 117 2.43 13.88 6.31
C PRO A 117 0.95 13.46 6.38
N VAL A 118 0.73 12.15 6.55
CA VAL A 118 -0.58 11.60 6.94
C VAL A 118 -0.88 11.94 8.41
N GLN A 119 -2.16 12.02 8.74
CA GLN A 119 -2.62 12.11 10.11
C GLN A 119 -2.71 10.70 10.70
N ILE A 120 -1.75 10.36 11.57
CA ILE A 120 -1.76 9.07 12.26
C ILE A 120 -2.97 9.00 13.21
N SER A 121 -3.72 7.91 13.11
CA SER A 121 -4.95 7.67 13.86
C SER A 121 -5.08 6.20 14.27
N ASP A 122 -6.23 5.81 14.80
CA ASP A 122 -6.59 4.40 15.00
C ASP A 122 -6.85 3.65 13.69
N LYS A 123 -7.05 4.36 12.57
CA LYS A 123 -7.34 3.81 11.24
C LYS A 123 -6.18 3.93 10.24
N VAL A 124 -5.23 4.82 10.51
CA VAL A 124 -4.03 5.06 9.68
C VAL A 124 -2.79 4.94 10.56
N GLN A 125 -1.97 3.91 10.33
CA GLN A 125 -0.78 3.63 11.14
C GLN A 125 0.37 3.10 10.29
N LEU A 126 1.58 3.16 10.82
CA LEU A 126 2.80 2.75 10.14
C LEU A 126 3.01 1.24 10.24
N SER A 127 3.44 0.60 9.16
CA SER A 127 3.98 -0.76 9.18
C SER A 127 5.45 -0.77 9.59
N CYS A 128 5.93 -1.89 10.14
CA CYS A 128 7.35 -2.09 10.40
C CYS A 128 8.05 -2.63 9.15
N LEU A 129 9.31 -2.21 8.95
CA LEU A 129 10.21 -2.88 8.02
C LEU A 129 10.97 -4.00 8.74
N PRO A 130 11.26 -5.12 8.05
CA PRO A 130 12.11 -6.16 8.60
C PRO A 130 13.57 -5.64 8.74
N PRO A 131 14.37 -6.18 9.68
CA PRO A 131 15.81 -5.99 9.67
C PRO A 131 16.43 -6.44 8.34
N ALA A 132 17.50 -5.77 7.94
CA ALA A 132 18.22 -6.12 6.72
C ALA A 132 18.73 -7.57 6.77
N GLY A 133 18.40 -8.36 5.74
CA GLY A 133 18.81 -9.76 5.64
C GLY A 133 17.97 -10.75 6.45
N GLU A 134 16.85 -10.33 7.05
CA GLU A 134 15.93 -11.25 7.69
C GLU A 134 15.38 -12.27 6.69
N LEU A 135 15.37 -13.54 7.09
CA LEU A 135 14.79 -14.65 6.35
C LEU A 135 13.71 -15.31 7.22
N LEU A 136 12.49 -15.37 6.71
CA LEU A 136 11.40 -16.09 7.35
C LEU A 136 11.57 -17.61 7.17
N PRO A 137 11.23 -18.42 8.18
CA PRO A 137 11.28 -19.87 8.05
C PRO A 137 10.23 -20.37 7.04
N ASN A 138 10.47 -21.56 6.49
CA ASN A 138 9.46 -22.21 5.65
C ASN A 138 8.15 -22.41 6.45
N ASN A 139 7.01 -22.29 5.77
CA ASN A 139 5.66 -22.34 6.36
C ASN A 139 5.39 -21.28 7.45
N PHE A 140 6.15 -20.19 7.49
CA PHE A 140 5.79 -19.05 8.33
C PHE A 140 4.42 -18.51 7.91
N SER A 141 3.52 -18.33 8.88
CA SER A 141 2.18 -17.84 8.61
C SER A 141 2.19 -16.34 8.40
N CYS A 142 1.85 -15.92 7.17
CA CYS A 142 1.70 -14.52 6.79
C CYS A 142 0.25 -14.23 6.38
N TYR A 143 -0.12 -12.96 6.43
CA TYR A 143 -1.37 -12.46 5.86
C TYR A 143 -1.06 -11.65 4.60
N ALA A 144 -1.91 -11.82 3.57
CA ALA A 144 -1.96 -10.92 2.43
C ALA A 144 -3.25 -10.10 2.54
N SER A 145 -3.15 -8.79 2.33
CA SER A 145 -4.27 -7.85 2.39
C SER A 145 -4.31 -6.99 1.12
N GLY A 146 -5.52 -6.62 0.69
CA GLY A 146 -5.75 -5.77 -0.47
C GLY A 146 -7.16 -5.94 -1.02
N TRP A 147 -7.51 -5.15 -2.04
CA TRP A 147 -8.84 -5.12 -2.65
C TRP A 147 -8.99 -6.04 -3.86
N GLY A 148 -8.09 -7.03 -4.02
CA GLY A 148 -8.25 -8.11 -5.00
C GLY A 148 -8.50 -7.64 -6.43
N ARG A 149 -7.55 -6.92 -7.03
CA ARG A 149 -7.62 -6.61 -8.46
C ARG A 149 -7.24 -7.86 -9.27
N LEU A 150 -8.25 -8.65 -9.61
CA LEU A 150 -8.15 -9.66 -10.64
C LEU A 150 -8.41 -8.93 -11.97
N TYR A 151 -7.34 -8.68 -12.73
CA TYR A 151 -7.29 -8.16 -14.12
C TYR A 151 -7.35 -6.63 -14.32
#